data_AF-A0A2J7QPC3-F1
#
_entry.id   AF-A0A2J7QPC3-F1
#
_cell.length_a   1.000
_cell.length_b   1.000
_cell.length_c   1.000
_cell.angle_alpha   90.00
_cell.angle_beta   90.00
_cell.angle_gamma   90.00
#
_symmetry.space_group_name_H-M   'P 1'
#
loop_
_entity.id
_entity.type
_entity.pdbx_description
1 polymer ?
#
loop_
_entity_poly.entity_id
_entity_poly.type
_entity_poly.pdbx_seq_one_letter_code
_entity_poly.pdbx_strand_id
1 'polypeptide(L)'
;MQIIHLLCVFTALIAPAAPKDKCYMHEQCKNCIRTAGCQWCAEPIFNTETMNRCFESGTVRCGRNYIYPKPNNDKYRTLQDNNFSTDVLFRPQRVQLKLHVGEEYSLKLKYKHTRDYPVDLYYLMDLSASMEDDKDSLSKLGSKLAAEMQALTRDFRLGFGSFVDKVEMPYVSTVPEKLQVPCTLKSKQPCAPPYGFKNHLKLDTNTSLFSMRVNEAKVSGNLDFPEGGFDAIMQAIVCQKQIGWRQKARHLLVFSTDADFHFAGDGRLAGLVEPNDMQCYVTDDGNYTHSLVFDYPSISQINQVAKQHNINLIFAITDGASKIYKNLVGSIEGSSYGILSGDSSNVVKLVRDEYQVRIIS
;
A
#
# COMPACT_ATOMS: atom_id res chain seq x y z
N MET A 1 6.98 -55.64 48.81
CA MET A 1 8.37 -56.09 48.58
C MET A 1 8.98 -55.14 47.56
N GLN A 2 9.97 -54.38 48.01
CA GLN A 2 10.93 -53.54 47.27
C GLN A 2 10.41 -52.41 46.35
N ILE A 3 10.41 -51.21 46.94
CA ILE A 3 10.53 -49.91 46.30
C ILE A 3 11.94 -49.80 45.70
N ILE A 4 12.06 -49.57 44.40
CA ILE A 4 13.32 -49.21 43.73
C ILE A 4 13.28 -47.71 43.47
N HIS A 5 14.01 -46.94 44.29
CA HIS A 5 14.28 -45.53 44.04
C HIS A 5 15.28 -45.40 42.89
N LEU A 6 14.81 -44.91 41.74
CA LEU A 6 15.67 -44.53 40.62
C LEU A 6 16.27 -43.15 40.92
N LEU A 7 17.50 -43.11 41.44
CA LEU A 7 18.29 -41.89 41.58
C LEU A 7 18.72 -41.42 40.17
N CYS A 8 18.09 -40.35 39.69
CA CYS A 8 18.54 -39.63 38.50
C CYS A 8 19.73 -38.74 38.89
N VAL A 9 20.95 -39.19 38.61
CA VAL A 9 22.15 -38.37 38.71
C VAL A 9 22.19 -37.46 37.49
N PHE A 10 21.88 -36.18 37.67
CA PHE A 10 22.15 -35.13 36.68
C PHE A 10 23.67 -34.94 36.59
N THR A 11 24.30 -35.62 35.64
CA THR A 11 25.62 -35.21 35.16
C THR A 11 25.44 -33.94 34.33
N ALA A 12 25.81 -32.80 34.92
CA ALA A 12 25.99 -31.58 34.17
C ALA A 12 27.06 -31.82 33.10
N LEU A 13 26.64 -31.94 31.84
CA LEU A 13 27.56 -31.80 30.70
C LEU A 13 28.09 -30.38 30.73
N ILE A 14 29.31 -30.23 31.25
CA ILE A 14 30.12 -29.04 31.07
C ILE A 14 30.37 -28.92 29.56
N ALA A 15 29.74 -27.94 28.93
CA ALA A 15 30.05 -27.56 27.56
C ALA A 15 31.55 -27.21 27.47
N PRO A 16 32.29 -27.73 26.48
CA PRO A 16 33.69 -27.40 26.33
C PRO A 16 33.82 -25.95 25.84
N ALA A 17 34.66 -25.20 26.55
CA ALA A 17 35.48 -24.06 26.12
C ALA A 17 34.78 -22.85 25.44
N ALA A 18 35.27 -21.67 25.81
CA ALA A 18 34.97 -20.37 25.24
C ALA A 18 34.86 -20.39 23.69
N PRO A 19 34.04 -19.50 23.08
CA PRO A 19 34.00 -19.40 21.63
C PRO A 19 35.43 -19.22 21.13
N LYS A 20 35.90 -20.13 20.27
CA LYS A 20 37.15 -19.92 19.53
C LYS A 20 37.03 -18.56 18.87
N ASP A 21 37.84 -17.60 19.31
CA ASP A 21 37.79 -16.22 18.87
C ASP A 21 37.78 -16.20 17.33
N LYS A 22 36.65 -15.71 16.82
CA LYS A 22 36.22 -15.74 15.41
C LYS A 22 37.24 -15.12 14.46
N CYS A 23 38.14 -14.29 14.98
CA CYS A 23 39.18 -13.64 14.19
C CYS A 23 40.34 -14.59 13.88
N TYR A 24 40.72 -15.47 14.80
CA TYR A 24 41.92 -16.30 14.65
C TYR A 24 41.82 -17.39 13.58
N MET A 25 40.62 -17.67 13.05
CA MET A 25 40.42 -18.63 11.96
C MET A 25 40.77 -18.07 10.57
N HIS A 26 41.13 -16.79 10.48
CA HIS A 26 41.40 -16.12 9.20
C HIS A 26 42.91 -15.90 8.95
N GLU A 27 43.46 -16.66 7.99
CA GLU A 27 44.87 -16.55 7.58
C GLU A 27 45.12 -15.47 6.53
N GLN A 28 44.07 -14.86 5.98
CA GLN A 28 44.19 -13.81 4.96
C GLN A 28 43.53 -12.52 5.43
N CYS A 29 44.20 -11.39 5.18
CA CYS A 29 43.70 -10.04 5.48
C CYS A 29 42.27 -9.81 4.97
N LYS A 30 42.00 -10.18 3.71
CA LYS A 30 40.69 -10.02 3.07
C LYS A 30 39.56 -10.68 3.87
N ASN A 31 39.80 -11.86 4.42
CA ASN A 31 38.79 -12.61 5.19
C ASN A 31 38.68 -12.03 6.60
N CYS A 32 39.82 -11.69 7.21
CA CYS A 32 39.88 -11.08 8.53
C CYS A 32 39.09 -9.76 8.63
N ILE A 33 39.36 -8.79 7.75
CA ILE A 33 38.74 -7.45 7.82
C ILE A 33 37.26 -7.44 7.39
N ARG A 34 36.75 -8.57 6.90
CA ARG A 34 35.33 -8.78 6.60
C ARG A 34 34.54 -9.34 7.79
N THR A 35 35.24 -9.78 8.82
CA THR A 35 34.63 -10.34 10.03
C THR A 35 34.48 -9.22 11.05
N ALA A 36 33.23 -8.98 11.47
CA ALA A 36 32.90 -7.90 12.39
C ALA A 36 33.67 -8.03 13.71
N GLY A 37 34.36 -6.96 14.11
CA GLY A 37 35.17 -6.91 15.33
C GLY A 37 36.60 -7.44 15.17
N CYS A 38 37.03 -7.83 13.97
CA CYS A 38 38.40 -8.29 13.71
C CYS A 38 39.29 -7.20 13.08
N GLN A 39 40.58 -7.28 13.36
CA GLN A 39 41.64 -6.45 12.82
C GLN A 39 42.79 -7.31 12.31
N TRP A 40 43.50 -6.82 11.30
CA TRP A 40 44.64 -7.48 10.68
C TRP A 40 45.93 -6.71 10.92
N CYS A 41 46.99 -7.42 11.30
CA CYS A 41 48.34 -6.89 11.40
C CYS A 41 49.14 -7.13 10.11
N ALA A 42 49.44 -6.05 9.39
CA ALA A 42 50.25 -6.05 8.18
C ALA A 42 51.73 -5.69 8.43
N GLU A 43 52.22 -5.84 9.66
CA GLU A 43 53.63 -5.51 9.97
C GLU A 43 54.56 -6.49 9.23
N PRO A 44 55.61 -5.99 8.54
CA PRO A 44 56.51 -6.85 7.76
C PRO A 44 57.24 -7.88 8.64
N ILE A 45 57.75 -7.45 9.80
CA ILE A 45 58.42 -8.30 10.79
C ILE A 45 57.40 -8.62 11.88
N PHE A 46 56.70 -9.75 11.74
CA PHE A 46 55.66 -10.18 12.68
C PHE A 46 55.88 -11.64 13.05
N ASN A 47 55.88 -11.95 14.35
CA ASN A 47 56.06 -13.31 14.84
C ASN A 47 54.77 -14.13 14.66
N THR A 48 54.69 -14.85 13.54
CA THR A 48 53.55 -15.74 13.25
C THR A 48 53.59 -17.08 13.99
N GLU A 49 54.68 -17.41 14.69
CA GLU A 49 54.80 -18.67 15.46
C GLU A 49 54.01 -18.62 16.77
N THR A 50 53.86 -17.43 17.34
CA THR A 50 53.20 -17.22 18.64
C THR A 50 51.93 -16.38 18.53
N MET A 51 51.72 -15.66 17.43
CA MET A 51 50.61 -14.71 17.25
C MET A 51 49.99 -14.82 15.86
N ASN A 52 48.66 -14.71 15.80
CA ASN A 52 47.94 -14.63 14.54
C ASN A 52 47.88 -13.18 14.06
N ARG A 53 47.96 -12.99 12.73
CA ARG A 53 47.81 -11.66 12.12
C ARG A 53 46.39 -11.12 12.22
N CYS A 54 45.38 -11.98 12.24
CA CYS A 54 44.00 -11.59 12.50
C CYS A 54 43.68 -11.70 14.00
N PHE A 55 43.08 -10.67 14.59
CA PHE A 55 42.83 -10.59 16.03
C PHE A 55 41.61 -9.71 16.35
N GLU A 56 41.06 -9.83 17.56
CA GLU A 56 39.95 -9.00 18.02
C GLU A 56 40.33 -7.54 18.26
N SER A 57 39.44 -6.65 17.79
CA SER A 57 39.55 -5.21 17.97
C SER A 57 39.64 -4.83 19.44
N GLY A 58 40.64 -4.01 19.79
CA GLY A 58 40.93 -3.61 21.17
C GLY A 58 42.15 -4.30 21.76
N THR A 59 42.66 -5.37 21.13
CA THR A 59 43.95 -5.97 21.50
C THR A 59 45.10 -5.31 20.73
N VAL A 60 46.25 -5.12 21.38
CA VAL A 60 47.46 -4.57 20.74
C VAL A 60 48.32 -5.74 20.27
N ARG A 61 48.38 -5.95 18.96
CA ARG A 61 49.19 -7.03 18.35
C ARG A 61 50.41 -6.53 17.58
N CYS A 62 50.38 -5.29 17.10
CA CYS A 62 51.50 -4.67 16.40
C CYS A 62 51.38 -3.14 16.37
N GLY A 63 52.35 -2.46 15.75
CA GLY A 63 52.35 -1.01 15.61
C GLY A 63 51.06 -0.51 14.94
N ARG A 64 50.46 0.58 15.46
CA ARG A 64 49.18 1.15 14.97
C ARG A 64 49.17 1.45 13.46
N ASN A 65 50.34 1.74 12.89
CA ASN A 65 50.50 2.01 11.46
C ASN A 65 50.31 0.76 10.58
N TYR A 66 50.35 -0.44 11.14
CA TYR A 66 50.18 -1.69 10.43
C TYR A 66 48.83 -2.37 10.67
N ILE A 67 47.96 -1.78 11.50
CA ILE A 67 46.63 -2.31 11.80
C ILE A 67 45.63 -1.91 10.71
N TYR A 68 44.85 -2.88 10.24
CA TYR A 68 43.74 -2.74 9.29
C TYR A 68 42.45 -3.39 9.83
N PRO A 69 41.26 -2.92 9.45
CA PRO A 69 41.06 -1.71 8.68
C PRO A 69 41.45 -0.46 9.49
N LYS A 70 41.82 0.61 8.79
CA LYS A 70 42.21 1.86 9.46
C LYS A 70 41.02 2.44 10.22
N PRO A 71 41.26 3.10 11.37
CA PRO A 71 40.22 3.88 12.04
C PRO A 71 39.60 4.83 11.02
N ASN A 72 38.29 4.71 10.81
CA ASN A 72 37.58 5.64 9.95
C ASN A 72 37.05 6.77 10.83
N ASN A 73 37.64 7.95 10.72
CA ASN A 73 37.18 9.13 11.48
C ASN A 73 36.07 9.89 10.74
N ASP A 74 35.97 9.72 9.41
CA ASP A 74 34.96 10.36 8.54
C ASP A 74 33.86 9.36 8.15
N LYS A 75 33.31 8.64 9.14
CA LYS A 75 32.26 7.62 8.91
C LYS A 75 30.98 8.22 8.35
N TYR A 76 30.62 9.42 8.79
CA TYR A 76 29.36 10.06 8.47
C TYR A 76 29.58 11.50 8.04
N ARG A 77 29.02 11.84 6.88
CA ARG A 77 28.97 13.22 6.39
C ARG A 77 27.57 13.51 5.89
N THR A 78 26.99 14.59 6.37
CA THR A 78 25.75 15.12 5.80
C THR A 78 26.06 15.85 4.50
N LEU A 79 25.41 15.44 3.42
CA LEU A 79 25.54 16.06 2.09
C LEU A 79 24.43 17.08 1.86
N GLN A 80 23.25 16.87 2.43
CA GLN A 80 22.10 17.77 2.32
C GLN A 80 21.23 17.67 3.59
N ASP A 81 21.01 18.81 4.26
CA ASP A 81 20.14 18.93 5.43
C ASP A 81 19.38 20.26 5.43
N ASN A 82 18.48 20.37 4.46
CA ASN A 82 17.55 21.48 4.33
C ASN A 82 16.59 21.52 5.53
N ASN A 83 16.23 22.74 5.95
CA ASN A 83 15.24 22.93 6.99
C ASN A 83 13.88 22.37 6.61
N PHE A 84 13.09 21.99 7.63
CA PHE A 84 11.72 21.54 7.41
C PHE A 84 10.92 22.65 6.73
N SER A 85 10.19 22.27 5.70
CA SER A 85 9.31 23.14 4.93
C SER A 85 8.06 22.33 4.54
N THR A 86 7.19 22.90 3.72
CA THR A 86 6.05 22.18 3.13
C THR A 86 6.49 20.96 2.31
N ASP A 87 7.65 21.05 1.65
CA ASP A 87 8.18 20.00 0.77
C ASP A 87 9.24 19.10 1.43
N VAL A 88 9.79 19.54 2.57
CA VAL A 88 10.87 18.82 3.27
C VAL A 88 10.35 18.31 4.61
N LEU A 89 9.94 17.04 4.62
CA LEU A 89 9.39 16.36 5.81
C LEU A 89 10.45 15.55 6.58
N PHE A 90 11.53 15.13 5.92
CA PHE A 90 12.61 14.32 6.50
C PHE A 90 13.95 15.06 6.45
N ARG A 91 14.78 14.83 7.48
CA ARG A 91 16.10 15.43 7.64
C ARG A 91 17.08 14.44 8.27
N PRO A 92 18.34 14.37 7.81
CA PRO A 92 18.88 14.96 6.59
C PRO A 92 18.32 14.28 5.32
N GLN A 93 18.36 14.96 4.17
CA GLN A 93 17.87 14.39 2.89
C GLN A 93 18.94 13.55 2.18
N ARG A 94 20.22 13.86 2.42
CA ARG A 94 21.32 13.12 1.81
C ARG A 94 22.49 13.00 2.77
N VAL A 95 22.99 11.78 2.94
CA VAL A 95 24.15 11.47 3.79
C VAL A 95 25.12 10.58 3.03
N GLN A 96 26.40 10.67 3.40
CA GLN A 96 27.44 9.75 2.98
C GLN A 96 27.91 8.97 4.19
N LEU A 97 27.83 7.65 4.09
CA LEU A 97 28.31 6.72 5.10
C LEU A 97 29.48 5.91 4.54
N LYS A 98 30.57 5.82 5.30
CA LYS A 98 31.73 4.97 5.03
C LYS A 98 31.88 4.03 6.22
N LEU A 99 31.56 2.75 6.03
CA LEU A 99 31.57 1.73 7.09
C LEU A 99 32.47 0.58 6.68
N HIS A 100 33.09 -0.07 7.68
CA HIS A 100 33.74 -1.35 7.46
C HIS A 100 32.71 -2.47 7.34
N VAL A 101 33.13 -3.61 6.80
CA VAL A 101 32.23 -4.76 6.64
C VAL A 101 31.82 -5.27 8.03
N GLY A 102 30.51 -5.38 8.26
CA GLY A 102 29.94 -5.79 9.54
C GLY A 102 29.92 -4.71 10.62
N GLU A 103 30.31 -3.47 10.29
CA GLU A 103 30.16 -2.32 11.17
C GLU A 103 28.72 -1.77 11.11
N GLU A 104 28.08 -1.66 12.27
CA GLU A 104 26.75 -1.06 12.39
C GLU A 104 26.83 0.45 12.63
N TYR A 105 25.91 1.20 12.03
CA TYR A 105 25.79 2.65 12.25
C TYR A 105 24.33 3.06 12.42
N SER A 106 24.00 3.65 13.57
CA SER A 106 22.66 4.17 13.85
C SER A 106 22.47 5.55 13.24
N LEU A 107 21.79 5.62 12.09
CA LEU A 107 21.44 6.89 11.45
C LEU A 107 20.26 7.56 12.18
N LYS A 108 20.45 8.80 12.65
CA LYS A 108 19.37 9.61 13.22
C LYS A 108 18.66 10.39 12.13
N LEU A 109 17.40 10.04 11.87
CA LEU A 109 16.50 10.79 10.99
C LEU A 109 15.51 11.59 11.83
N LYS A 110 15.23 12.82 11.40
CA LYS A 110 14.19 13.68 11.98
C LYS A 110 13.06 13.80 10.98
N TYR A 111 11.83 13.65 11.46
CA TYR A 111 10.62 13.79 10.67
C TYR A 111 9.74 14.90 11.24
N LYS A 112 9.10 15.67 10.37
CA LYS A 112 8.07 16.65 10.74
C LYS A 112 6.88 16.52 9.81
N HIS A 113 5.75 16.07 10.35
CA HIS A 113 4.47 16.09 9.65
C HIS A 113 3.96 17.53 9.50
N THR A 114 3.52 17.92 8.30
CA THR A 114 2.84 19.19 8.05
C THR A 114 1.34 19.02 8.27
N ARG A 115 0.71 19.86 9.10
CA ARG A 115 -0.75 19.76 9.36
C ARG A 115 -1.62 19.99 8.11
N ASP A 116 -1.06 20.67 7.10
CA ASP A 116 -1.74 21.16 5.91
C ASP A 116 -1.15 20.48 4.66
N TYR A 117 -1.01 19.14 4.70
CA TYR A 117 -0.51 18.40 3.55
C TYR A 117 -1.66 18.22 2.53
N PRO A 118 -1.41 18.37 1.22
CA PRO A 118 -2.47 18.23 0.23
C PRO A 118 -3.09 16.84 0.21
N VAL A 119 -4.40 16.77 -0.06
CA VAL A 119 -5.13 15.49 -0.13
C VAL A 119 -5.92 15.42 -1.42
N ASP A 120 -5.77 14.29 -2.10
CA ASP A 120 -6.64 13.88 -3.20
C ASP A 120 -7.50 12.72 -2.71
N LEU A 121 -8.82 12.88 -2.78
CA LEU A 121 -9.77 11.82 -2.49
C LEU A 121 -10.56 11.49 -3.75
N TYR A 122 -10.45 10.25 -4.20
CA TYR A 122 -11.24 9.74 -5.32
C TYR A 122 -12.29 8.77 -4.78
N TYR A 123 -13.56 9.10 -4.99
CA TYR A 123 -14.67 8.27 -4.56
C TYR A 123 -15.09 7.35 -5.70
N LEU A 124 -15.02 6.05 -5.48
CA LEU A 124 -15.37 5.01 -6.43
C LEU A 124 -16.61 4.26 -5.92
N MET A 125 -17.72 4.40 -6.65
CA MET A 125 -19.03 3.97 -6.20
C MET A 125 -19.61 2.88 -7.08
N ASP A 126 -20.11 1.84 -6.44
CA ASP A 126 -20.97 0.86 -7.06
C ASP A 126 -22.32 1.50 -7.44
N LEU A 127 -22.72 1.36 -8.70
CA LEU A 127 -24.01 1.81 -9.22
C LEU A 127 -24.83 0.65 -9.80
N SER A 128 -24.64 -0.57 -9.27
CA SER A 128 -25.56 -1.69 -9.44
C SER A 128 -26.95 -1.35 -8.85
N ALA A 129 -27.96 -2.13 -9.23
CA ALA A 129 -29.36 -1.83 -8.89
C ALA A 129 -29.64 -1.86 -7.38
N SER A 130 -28.87 -2.66 -6.63
CA SER A 130 -29.00 -2.76 -5.17
C SER A 130 -28.61 -1.47 -4.45
N MET A 131 -27.73 -0.67 -5.05
CA MET A 131 -27.21 0.59 -4.51
C MET A 131 -28.16 1.80 -4.69
N GLU A 132 -29.39 1.59 -5.19
CA GLU A 132 -30.35 2.68 -5.47
C GLU A 132 -30.67 3.52 -4.23
N ASP A 133 -30.98 2.87 -3.10
CA ASP A 133 -31.31 3.52 -1.83
C ASP A 133 -30.07 4.11 -1.12
N ASP A 134 -28.89 3.54 -1.38
CA ASP A 134 -27.63 4.04 -0.84
C ASP A 134 -27.15 5.31 -1.56
N LYS A 135 -27.56 5.53 -2.81
CA LYS A 135 -27.15 6.70 -3.61
C LYS A 135 -27.40 8.05 -2.91
N ASP A 136 -28.55 8.21 -2.27
CA ASP A 136 -28.90 9.46 -1.56
C ASP A 136 -28.02 9.66 -0.32
N SER A 137 -27.76 8.58 0.42
CA SER A 137 -26.86 8.59 1.58
C SER A 137 -25.43 8.90 1.14
N LEU A 138 -25.00 8.36 0.01
CA LEU A 138 -23.66 8.54 -0.56
C LEU A 138 -23.44 9.95 -1.14
N SER A 139 -24.45 10.56 -1.75
CA SER A 139 -24.40 11.97 -2.16
C SER A 139 -24.22 12.90 -0.95
N LYS A 140 -24.89 12.62 0.17
CA LYS A 140 -24.71 13.32 1.45
C LYS A 140 -23.33 13.05 2.06
N LEU A 141 -22.84 11.82 1.99
CA LEU A 141 -21.49 11.45 2.44
C LEU A 141 -20.44 12.29 1.74
N GLY A 142 -20.52 12.46 0.41
CA GLY A 142 -19.58 13.31 -0.33
C GLY A 142 -19.51 14.74 0.17
N SER A 143 -20.67 15.33 0.47
CA SER A 143 -20.75 16.69 1.05
C SER A 143 -20.11 16.75 2.44
N LYS A 144 -20.37 15.75 3.28
CA LYS A 144 -19.77 15.65 4.62
C LYS A 144 -18.25 15.43 4.54
N LEU A 145 -17.79 14.52 3.69
CA LEU A 145 -16.37 14.28 3.44
C LEU A 145 -15.66 15.55 2.98
N ALA A 146 -16.25 16.27 2.04
CA ALA A 146 -15.70 17.52 1.56
C ALA A 146 -15.55 18.55 2.69
N ALA A 147 -16.60 18.78 3.48
CA ALA A 147 -16.57 19.71 4.60
C ALA A 147 -15.52 19.30 5.66
N GLU A 148 -15.44 18.01 5.95
CA GLU A 148 -14.53 17.47 6.96
C GLU A 148 -13.07 17.52 6.52
N MET A 149 -12.79 17.22 5.26
CA MET A 149 -11.44 17.33 4.71
C MET A 149 -11.00 18.79 4.54
N GLN A 150 -11.90 19.69 4.15
CA GLN A 150 -11.62 21.13 4.08
C GLN A 150 -11.33 21.74 5.46
N ALA A 151 -11.84 21.14 6.54
CA ALA A 151 -11.49 21.53 7.91
C ALA A 151 -10.08 21.05 8.34
N LEU A 152 -9.54 20.03 7.66
CA LEU A 152 -8.24 19.41 7.98
C LEU A 152 -7.10 19.92 7.11
N THR A 153 -7.36 20.21 5.84
CA THR A 153 -6.39 20.70 4.87
C THR A 153 -7.01 21.76 3.97
N ARG A 154 -6.23 22.79 3.63
CA ARG A 154 -6.65 23.84 2.68
C ARG A 154 -6.54 23.39 1.23
N ASP A 155 -5.81 22.31 0.97
CA ASP A 155 -5.51 21.85 -0.38
C ASP A 155 -6.11 20.46 -0.66
N PHE A 156 -7.44 20.45 -0.76
CA PHE A 156 -8.26 19.26 -0.96
C PHE A 156 -8.81 19.19 -2.39
N ARG A 157 -8.73 18.00 -3.01
CA ARG A 157 -9.43 17.68 -4.26
C ARG A 157 -10.30 16.45 -4.10
N LEU A 158 -11.48 16.49 -4.71
CA LEU A 158 -12.46 15.41 -4.70
C LEU A 158 -12.79 15.00 -6.13
N GLY A 159 -12.75 13.70 -6.40
CA GLY A 159 -13.13 13.09 -7.67
C GLY A 159 -14.18 12.00 -7.49
N PHE A 160 -14.80 11.59 -8.59
CA PHE A 160 -15.89 10.61 -8.60
C PHE A 160 -15.81 9.69 -9.82
N GLY A 161 -15.90 8.39 -9.57
CA GLY A 161 -16.12 7.39 -10.59
C GLY A 161 -17.13 6.34 -10.11
N SER A 162 -17.63 5.56 -11.05
CA SER A 162 -18.53 4.46 -10.74
C SER A 162 -18.26 3.23 -11.58
N PHE A 163 -18.80 2.10 -11.12
CA PHE A 163 -18.68 0.82 -11.78
C PHE A 163 -19.96 0.00 -11.62
N VAL A 164 -20.08 -1.03 -12.45
CA VAL A 164 -21.07 -2.10 -12.33
C VAL A 164 -20.30 -3.40 -12.60
N ASP A 165 -20.30 -3.86 -13.84
CA ASP A 165 -19.53 -5.05 -14.23
C ASP A 165 -19.24 -5.10 -15.74
N LYS A 166 -18.47 -6.10 -16.15
CA LYS A 166 -18.17 -6.41 -17.55
C LYS A 166 -19.46 -6.73 -18.31
N VAL A 167 -19.66 -6.04 -19.42
CA VAL A 167 -20.88 -6.13 -20.26
C VAL A 167 -20.81 -7.37 -21.17
N GLU A 168 -20.81 -8.56 -20.57
CA GLU A 168 -20.77 -9.85 -21.25
C GLU A 168 -21.46 -10.92 -20.40
N MET A 169 -21.97 -11.98 -21.03
CA MET A 169 -22.49 -13.14 -20.32
C MET A 169 -21.34 -13.88 -19.60
N PRO A 170 -21.54 -14.38 -18.36
CA PRO A 170 -22.82 -14.47 -17.64
C PRO A 170 -23.14 -13.28 -16.72
N TYR A 171 -22.25 -12.28 -16.60
CA TYR A 171 -22.43 -11.16 -15.65
C TYR A 171 -23.59 -10.26 -16.06
N VAL A 172 -23.73 -9.99 -17.35
CA VAL A 172 -24.78 -9.12 -17.90
C VAL A 172 -25.54 -9.83 -19.01
N SER A 173 -26.85 -9.60 -19.09
CA SER A 173 -27.66 -10.11 -20.20
C SER A 173 -27.30 -9.42 -21.51
N THR A 174 -26.88 -10.20 -22.51
CA THR A 174 -26.56 -9.72 -23.87
C THR A 174 -27.78 -9.65 -24.80
N VAL A 175 -28.98 -9.89 -24.27
CA VAL A 175 -30.24 -9.70 -25.02
C VAL A 175 -30.39 -8.20 -25.34
N PRO A 176 -30.62 -7.79 -26.60
CA PRO A 176 -30.59 -6.38 -27.01
C PRO A 176 -31.47 -5.46 -26.17
N GLU A 177 -32.67 -5.89 -25.80
CA GLU A 177 -33.60 -5.12 -24.95
C GLU A 177 -33.07 -4.96 -23.53
N LYS A 178 -32.36 -5.96 -23.00
CA LYS A 178 -31.77 -5.95 -21.66
C LYS A 178 -30.46 -5.18 -21.58
N LEU A 179 -29.73 -5.05 -22.68
CA LEU A 179 -28.58 -4.13 -22.75
C LEU A 179 -29.02 -2.66 -22.69
N GLN A 180 -30.22 -2.34 -23.18
CA GLN A 180 -30.77 -0.98 -23.08
C GLN A 180 -31.39 -0.72 -21.71
N VAL A 181 -32.13 -1.70 -21.17
CA VAL A 181 -32.81 -1.60 -19.87
C VAL A 181 -32.63 -2.93 -19.11
N PRO A 182 -31.56 -3.08 -18.29
CA PRO A 182 -31.27 -4.34 -17.62
C PRO A 182 -32.29 -4.67 -16.53
N CYS A 183 -32.76 -3.64 -15.83
CA CYS A 183 -33.67 -3.76 -14.68
C CYS A 183 -34.67 -2.61 -14.60
N THR A 184 -35.64 -2.80 -13.70
CA THR A 184 -36.56 -1.76 -13.22
C THR A 184 -36.23 -1.50 -11.76
N LEU A 185 -35.92 -0.24 -11.45
CA LEU A 185 -35.57 0.22 -10.12
C LEU A 185 -36.76 0.18 -9.13
N LYS A 186 -36.50 0.25 -7.82
CA LYS A 186 -37.51 0.40 -6.77
C LYS A 186 -38.37 1.65 -7.00
N SER A 187 -37.77 2.72 -7.53
CA SER A 187 -38.45 3.94 -8.00
C SER A 187 -39.33 3.77 -9.24
N LYS A 188 -39.43 2.55 -9.80
CA LYS A 188 -40.14 2.20 -11.03
C LYS A 188 -39.56 2.83 -12.30
N GLN A 189 -38.38 3.42 -12.22
CA GLN A 189 -37.65 3.93 -13.36
C GLN A 189 -36.82 2.81 -14.02
N PRO A 190 -36.60 2.88 -15.34
CA PRO A 190 -35.68 1.95 -16.01
C PRO A 190 -34.23 2.21 -15.56
N CYS A 191 -33.48 1.14 -15.33
CA CYS A 191 -32.04 1.21 -15.10
C CYS A 191 -31.31 1.70 -16.36
N ALA A 192 -30.15 2.34 -16.17
CA ALA A 192 -29.26 2.69 -17.28
C ALA A 192 -28.58 1.44 -17.87
N PRO A 193 -28.12 1.50 -19.14
CA PRO A 193 -27.30 0.46 -19.73
C PRO A 193 -26.08 0.10 -18.87
N PRO A 194 -25.71 -1.19 -18.79
CA PRO A 194 -24.57 -1.67 -18.01
C PRO A 194 -23.24 -1.20 -18.61
N TYR A 195 -22.24 -1.06 -17.75
CA TYR A 195 -20.89 -0.62 -18.10
C TYR A 195 -19.88 -1.09 -17.05
N GLY A 196 -18.61 -1.24 -17.44
CA GLY A 196 -17.56 -1.67 -16.51
C GLY A 196 -17.16 -0.58 -15.52
N PHE A 197 -16.47 0.46 -16.00
CA PHE A 197 -16.01 1.59 -15.18
C PHE A 197 -16.17 2.91 -15.93
N LYS A 198 -16.53 3.97 -15.19
CA LYS A 198 -16.60 5.33 -15.69
C LYS A 198 -16.06 6.34 -14.68
N ASN A 199 -15.13 7.17 -15.12
CA ASN A 199 -14.68 8.37 -14.42
C ASN A 199 -15.63 9.54 -14.75
N HIS A 200 -16.46 9.95 -13.79
CA HIS A 200 -17.43 11.04 -13.98
C HIS A 200 -16.85 12.41 -13.64
N LEU A 201 -15.91 12.45 -12.71
CA LEU A 201 -15.28 13.66 -12.21
C LEU A 201 -13.81 13.38 -11.90
N LYS A 202 -12.93 13.93 -12.73
CA LYS A 202 -11.52 14.11 -12.41
C LYS A 202 -11.38 14.87 -11.09
N LEU A 203 -10.34 14.56 -10.31
CA LEU A 203 -10.01 15.25 -9.06
C LEU A 203 -10.02 16.78 -9.24
N ASP A 204 -10.97 17.44 -8.57
CA ASP A 204 -11.22 18.88 -8.68
C ASP A 204 -11.31 19.52 -7.28
N THR A 205 -10.96 20.80 -7.20
CA THR A 205 -11.07 21.60 -5.97
C THR A 205 -12.50 22.03 -5.65
N ASN A 206 -13.37 22.11 -6.67
CA ASN A 206 -14.78 22.45 -6.50
C ASN A 206 -15.58 21.21 -6.08
N THR A 207 -15.65 21.00 -4.77
CA THR A 207 -16.33 19.86 -4.17
C THR A 207 -17.84 19.83 -4.44
N SER A 208 -18.46 20.95 -4.82
CA SER A 208 -19.88 20.98 -5.20
C SER A 208 -20.15 20.22 -6.52
N LEU A 209 -19.14 20.07 -7.39
CA LEU A 209 -19.26 19.25 -8.59
C LEU A 209 -19.47 17.77 -8.26
N PHE A 210 -18.96 17.31 -7.11
CA PHE A 210 -19.12 15.93 -6.68
C PHE A 210 -20.60 15.56 -6.54
N SER A 211 -21.34 16.29 -5.70
CA SER A 211 -22.76 15.99 -5.46
C SER A 211 -23.60 16.13 -6.72
N MET A 212 -23.26 17.08 -7.60
CA MET A 212 -23.89 17.20 -8.92
C MET A 212 -23.66 15.93 -9.75
N ARG A 213 -22.42 15.46 -9.87
CA ARG A 213 -22.06 14.28 -10.67
C ARG A 213 -22.60 12.98 -10.10
N VAL A 214 -22.63 12.82 -8.78
CA VAL A 214 -23.28 11.68 -8.11
C VAL A 214 -24.76 11.65 -8.44
N ASN A 215 -25.46 12.79 -8.33
CA ASN A 215 -26.88 12.85 -8.62
C ASN A 215 -27.18 12.55 -10.10
N GLU A 216 -26.35 13.04 -11.02
CA GLU A 216 -26.47 12.78 -12.48
C GLU A 216 -26.19 11.33 -12.87
N ALA A 217 -25.28 10.64 -12.18
CA ALA A 217 -24.88 9.27 -12.51
C ALA A 217 -26.03 8.29 -12.26
N LYS A 218 -26.48 7.59 -13.31
CA LYS A 218 -27.64 6.70 -13.21
C LYS A 218 -27.24 5.32 -12.69
N VAL A 219 -28.12 4.74 -11.88
CA VAL A 219 -28.04 3.34 -11.45
C VAL A 219 -28.27 2.43 -12.64
N SER A 220 -27.54 1.34 -12.70
CA SER A 220 -27.59 0.31 -13.74
C SER A 220 -27.87 -1.06 -13.09
N GLY A 221 -27.59 -2.16 -13.79
CA GLY A 221 -27.70 -3.49 -13.23
C GLY A 221 -27.08 -4.57 -14.11
N ASN A 222 -26.74 -5.66 -13.44
CA ASN A 222 -26.17 -6.91 -13.92
C ASN A 222 -27.05 -8.09 -13.44
N LEU A 223 -26.62 -9.32 -13.71
CA LEU A 223 -27.38 -10.55 -13.44
C LEU A 223 -26.91 -11.27 -12.17
N ASP A 224 -25.62 -11.26 -11.91
CA ASP A 224 -25.01 -11.91 -10.76
C ASP A 224 -24.76 -10.95 -9.60
N PHE A 225 -24.20 -11.47 -8.52
CA PHE A 225 -24.08 -10.73 -7.25
C PHE A 225 -22.70 -10.07 -7.06
N PRO A 226 -21.55 -10.72 -7.34
CA PRO A 226 -20.27 -10.03 -7.28
C PRO A 226 -20.17 -8.97 -8.38
N GLU A 227 -19.46 -7.89 -8.11
CA GLU A 227 -19.36 -6.76 -9.04
C GLU A 227 -17.95 -6.58 -9.59
N GLY A 228 -17.82 -5.85 -10.70
CA GLY A 228 -16.56 -5.57 -11.40
C GLY A 228 -15.69 -4.48 -10.76
N GLY A 229 -15.83 -4.24 -9.47
CA GLY A 229 -15.18 -3.14 -8.76
C GLY A 229 -13.65 -3.14 -8.81
N PHE A 230 -13.03 -4.30 -8.98
CA PHE A 230 -11.57 -4.44 -9.06
C PHE A 230 -10.99 -3.87 -10.36
N ASP A 231 -11.69 -3.98 -11.48
CA ASP A 231 -11.32 -3.29 -12.73
C ASP A 231 -11.31 -1.77 -12.52
N ALA A 232 -12.34 -1.28 -11.83
CA ALA A 232 -12.50 0.13 -11.55
C ALA A 232 -11.42 0.66 -10.59
N ILE A 233 -11.05 -0.10 -9.55
CA ILE A 233 -9.92 0.22 -8.67
C ILE A 233 -8.62 0.30 -9.48
N MET A 234 -8.35 -0.71 -10.31
CA MET A 234 -7.14 -0.74 -11.13
C MET A 234 -7.05 0.50 -12.02
N GLN A 235 -8.11 0.79 -12.79
CA GLN A 235 -8.15 1.94 -13.68
C GLN A 235 -8.07 3.27 -12.92
N ALA A 236 -8.73 3.39 -11.76
CA ALA A 236 -8.65 4.59 -10.93
C ALA A 236 -7.22 4.85 -10.38
N ILE A 237 -6.42 3.80 -10.19
CA ILE A 237 -5.03 3.93 -9.73
C ILE A 237 -4.10 4.23 -10.91
N VAL A 238 -4.14 3.46 -11.99
CA VAL A 238 -3.12 3.55 -13.06
C VAL A 238 -3.36 4.71 -14.01
N CYS A 239 -4.60 5.20 -14.16
CA CYS A 239 -4.95 6.33 -15.02
C CYS A 239 -4.66 7.70 -14.38
N GLN A 240 -3.40 7.94 -14.04
CA GLN A 240 -2.93 9.14 -13.33
C GLN A 240 -3.41 10.46 -13.96
N LYS A 241 -3.42 10.57 -15.29
CA LYS A 241 -3.82 11.80 -16.01
C LYS A 241 -5.34 12.02 -16.00
N GLN A 242 -6.11 10.97 -16.25
CA GLN A 242 -7.57 11.00 -16.38
C GLN A 242 -8.21 11.23 -15.00
N ILE A 243 -7.68 10.57 -13.98
CA ILE A 243 -8.14 10.73 -12.59
C ILE A 243 -7.59 12.01 -11.96
N GLY A 244 -6.35 12.39 -12.29
CA GLY A 244 -5.77 13.66 -11.89
C GLY A 244 -5.00 13.66 -10.57
N TRP A 245 -4.44 12.51 -10.17
CA TRP A 245 -3.61 12.38 -8.97
C TRP A 245 -2.41 13.33 -9.03
N ARG A 246 -2.18 14.07 -7.94
CA ARG A 246 -0.99 14.93 -7.82
C ARG A 246 0.23 14.10 -7.47
N GLN A 247 1.42 14.62 -7.72
CA GLN A 247 2.66 13.92 -7.34
C GLN A 247 2.98 14.04 -5.84
N LYS A 248 2.50 15.10 -5.19
CA LYS A 248 2.78 15.44 -3.79
C LYS A 248 1.49 15.68 -3.02
N ALA A 249 0.69 14.62 -2.86
CA ALA A 249 -0.51 14.63 -2.04
C ALA A 249 -0.65 13.28 -1.33
N ARG A 250 -1.47 13.24 -0.28
CA ARG A 250 -2.01 11.98 0.23
C ARG A 250 -3.07 11.53 -0.77
N HIS A 251 -2.95 10.31 -1.30
CA HIS A 251 -3.95 9.76 -2.19
C HIS A 251 -4.84 8.77 -1.45
N LEU A 252 -6.13 9.08 -1.39
CA LEU A 252 -7.15 8.27 -0.74
C LEU A 252 -8.17 7.82 -1.80
N LEU A 253 -8.35 6.52 -1.96
CA LEU A 253 -9.36 5.93 -2.84
C LEU A 253 -10.43 5.29 -1.96
N VAL A 254 -11.62 5.88 -1.93
CA VAL A 254 -12.76 5.34 -1.19
C VAL A 254 -13.58 4.47 -2.13
N PHE A 255 -13.66 3.18 -1.86
CA PHE A 255 -14.43 2.21 -2.63
C PHE A 255 -15.70 1.86 -1.87
N SER A 256 -16.88 2.03 -2.48
CA SER A 256 -18.16 1.74 -1.82
C SER A 256 -19.04 0.82 -2.65
N THR A 257 -19.56 -0.22 -2.00
CA THR A 257 -20.44 -1.25 -2.56
C THR A 257 -21.19 -1.96 -1.43
N ASP A 258 -22.28 -2.63 -1.78
CA ASP A 258 -23.01 -3.55 -0.91
C ASP A 258 -22.78 -5.03 -1.25
N ALA A 259 -21.89 -5.33 -2.20
CA ALA A 259 -21.68 -6.64 -2.76
C ALA A 259 -20.23 -7.15 -2.66
N ASP A 260 -20.05 -8.44 -2.99
CA ASP A 260 -18.74 -9.06 -3.19
C ASP A 260 -18.10 -8.53 -4.50
N PHE A 261 -16.88 -8.97 -4.81
CA PHE A 261 -16.14 -8.50 -5.98
C PHE A 261 -15.63 -9.67 -6.83
N HIS A 262 -15.61 -9.47 -8.15
CA HIS A 262 -14.86 -10.33 -9.05
C HIS A 262 -13.36 -10.08 -9.00
N PHE A 263 -12.58 -11.14 -9.18
CA PHE A 263 -11.12 -11.09 -9.20
C PHE A 263 -10.55 -12.04 -10.26
N ALA A 264 -9.23 -11.92 -10.52
CA ALA A 264 -8.55 -12.73 -11.53
C ALA A 264 -8.92 -14.22 -11.46
N GLY A 265 -9.32 -14.77 -12.61
CA GLY A 265 -9.84 -16.10 -12.81
C GLY A 265 -11.33 -16.09 -13.16
N ASP A 266 -12.10 -15.13 -12.64
CA ASP A 266 -13.55 -15.09 -12.82
C ASP A 266 -13.94 -14.76 -14.26
N GLY A 267 -13.17 -13.90 -14.95
CA GLY A 267 -13.37 -13.49 -16.34
C GLY A 267 -13.40 -14.64 -17.34
N ARG A 268 -12.83 -15.79 -16.96
CA ARG A 268 -12.84 -17.02 -17.75
C ARG A 268 -14.26 -17.47 -18.12
N LEU A 269 -15.25 -17.20 -17.26
CA LEU A 269 -16.65 -17.54 -17.54
C LEU A 269 -17.22 -16.78 -18.75
N ALA A 270 -16.73 -15.57 -19.00
CA ALA A 270 -17.03 -14.75 -20.18
C ALA A 270 -16.02 -14.91 -21.33
N GLY A 271 -15.13 -15.90 -21.26
CA GLY A 271 -14.08 -16.12 -22.26
C GLY A 271 -12.92 -15.12 -22.19
N LEU A 272 -12.84 -14.30 -21.13
CA LEU A 272 -11.77 -13.35 -20.91
C LEU A 272 -10.62 -14.05 -20.18
N VAL A 273 -9.64 -14.52 -20.96
CA VAL A 273 -8.51 -15.33 -20.45
C VAL A 273 -7.20 -14.55 -20.36
N GLU A 274 -7.14 -13.37 -20.95
CA GLU A 274 -5.95 -12.52 -20.92
C GLU A 274 -5.83 -11.83 -19.55
N PRO A 275 -4.74 -12.04 -18.80
CA PRO A 275 -4.56 -11.38 -17.51
C PRO A 275 -4.52 -9.86 -17.64
N ASN A 276 -5.05 -9.16 -16.63
CA ASN A 276 -4.94 -7.70 -16.55
C ASN A 276 -3.47 -7.24 -16.62
N ASP A 277 -3.16 -6.26 -17.47
CA ASP A 277 -1.79 -5.79 -17.72
C ASP A 277 -1.38 -4.58 -16.86
N MET A 278 -2.27 -4.13 -15.98
CA MET A 278 -2.10 -2.98 -15.10
C MET A 278 -1.84 -1.66 -15.84
N GLN A 279 -2.35 -1.50 -17.07
CA GLN A 279 -2.25 -0.26 -17.84
C GLN A 279 -3.55 0.55 -17.84
N CYS A 280 -3.42 1.83 -18.22
CA CYS A 280 -4.55 2.74 -18.29
C CYS A 280 -5.27 2.67 -19.64
N TYR A 281 -6.57 2.47 -19.59
CA TYR A 281 -7.47 2.38 -20.75
C TYR A 281 -8.74 3.22 -20.59
N VAL A 282 -8.68 4.24 -19.73
CA VAL A 282 -9.73 5.24 -19.56
C VAL A 282 -9.51 6.35 -20.59
N THR A 283 -10.54 6.63 -21.37
CA THR A 283 -10.55 7.70 -22.36
C THR A 283 -10.65 9.08 -21.72
N ASP A 284 -10.42 10.15 -22.49
CA ASP A 284 -10.52 11.52 -21.97
C ASP A 284 -11.96 11.90 -21.56
N ASP A 285 -12.99 11.24 -22.13
CA ASP A 285 -14.40 11.34 -21.71
C ASP A 285 -14.76 10.41 -20.54
N GLY A 286 -13.78 9.68 -20.00
CA GLY A 286 -13.88 8.95 -18.74
C GLY A 286 -14.35 7.50 -18.85
N ASN A 287 -14.50 6.93 -20.05
CA ASN A 287 -14.99 5.56 -20.22
C ASN A 287 -13.84 4.55 -20.23
N TYR A 288 -14.00 3.42 -19.54
CA TYR A 288 -13.07 2.29 -19.63
C TYR A 288 -13.34 1.45 -20.88
N THR A 289 -12.32 1.26 -21.72
CA THR A 289 -12.47 0.66 -23.04
C THR A 289 -12.11 -0.83 -23.11
N HIS A 290 -11.36 -1.35 -22.14
CA HIS A 290 -10.76 -2.69 -22.19
C HIS A 290 -11.43 -3.69 -21.24
N SER A 291 -12.65 -3.40 -20.77
CA SER A 291 -13.38 -4.29 -19.84
C SER A 291 -13.62 -5.69 -20.40
N LEU A 292 -13.71 -5.83 -21.73
CA LEU A 292 -13.90 -7.10 -22.44
C LEU A 292 -12.61 -7.60 -23.13
N VAL A 293 -11.47 -7.02 -22.81
CA VAL A 293 -10.16 -7.47 -23.34
C VAL A 293 -9.43 -8.31 -22.29
N PHE A 294 -9.42 -7.85 -21.05
CA PHE A 294 -8.70 -8.50 -19.95
C PHE A 294 -9.67 -9.09 -18.92
N ASP A 295 -9.19 -10.13 -18.25
CA ASP A 295 -9.74 -10.62 -16.99
C ASP A 295 -9.66 -9.53 -15.89
N TYR A 296 -10.40 -9.73 -14.80
CA TYR A 296 -10.31 -8.88 -13.62
C TYR A 296 -8.89 -8.92 -13.04
N PRO A 297 -8.42 -7.85 -12.39
CA PRO A 297 -7.11 -7.86 -11.75
C PRO A 297 -7.13 -8.76 -10.51
N SER A 298 -5.97 -9.33 -10.19
CA SER A 298 -5.77 -10.07 -8.95
C SER A 298 -5.57 -9.11 -7.76
N ILE A 299 -5.82 -9.60 -6.54
CA ILE A 299 -5.52 -8.85 -5.30
C ILE A 299 -4.05 -8.40 -5.26
N SER A 300 -3.13 -9.24 -5.74
CA SER A 300 -1.70 -8.92 -5.78
C SER A 300 -1.40 -7.76 -6.74
N GLN A 301 -2.05 -7.71 -7.90
CA GLN A 301 -1.91 -6.62 -8.85
C GLN A 301 -2.47 -5.30 -8.28
N ILE A 302 -3.64 -5.34 -7.62
CA ILE A 302 -4.17 -4.17 -6.91
C ILE A 302 -3.17 -3.66 -5.86
N ASN A 303 -2.63 -4.56 -5.01
CA ASN A 303 -1.64 -4.19 -4.00
C ASN A 303 -0.36 -3.61 -4.61
N GLN A 304 0.10 -4.18 -5.73
CA GLN A 304 1.27 -3.71 -6.45
C GLN A 304 1.08 -2.27 -6.95
N VAL A 305 -0.02 -1.99 -7.65
CA VAL A 305 -0.27 -0.64 -8.19
C VAL A 305 -0.59 0.36 -7.09
N ALA A 306 -1.29 -0.04 -6.03
CA ALA A 306 -1.55 0.80 -4.87
C ALA A 306 -0.25 1.28 -4.21
N LYS A 307 0.72 0.37 -4.02
CA LYS A 307 2.06 0.69 -3.52
C LYS A 307 2.83 1.59 -4.46
N GLN A 308 2.87 1.23 -5.75
CA GLN A 308 3.60 1.98 -6.77
C GLN A 308 3.12 3.44 -6.88
N HIS A 309 1.81 3.66 -6.71
CA HIS A 309 1.17 4.98 -6.83
C HIS A 309 0.86 5.65 -5.47
N ASN A 310 1.31 5.07 -4.35
CA ASN A 310 1.08 5.55 -2.98
C ASN A 310 -0.40 5.83 -2.66
N ILE A 311 -1.29 4.93 -3.07
CA ILE A 311 -2.74 4.99 -2.85
C ILE A 311 -3.11 4.24 -1.58
N ASN A 312 -3.84 4.89 -0.67
CA ASN A 312 -4.53 4.19 0.42
C ASN A 312 -5.95 3.85 -0.02
N LEU A 313 -6.33 2.57 0.09
CA LEU A 313 -7.67 2.10 -0.25
C LEU A 313 -8.55 2.03 0.99
N ILE A 314 -9.73 2.64 0.93
CA ILE A 314 -10.69 2.64 2.03
C ILE A 314 -11.96 1.96 1.53
N PHE A 315 -12.24 0.76 2.03
CA PHE A 315 -13.43 -0.01 1.69
C PHE A 315 -14.62 0.43 2.56
N ALA A 316 -15.56 1.16 1.99
CA ALA A 316 -16.81 1.63 2.61
C ALA A 316 -17.98 0.72 2.22
N ILE A 317 -18.15 -0.38 2.97
CA ILE A 317 -18.97 -1.53 2.57
C ILE A 317 -20.24 -1.60 3.42
N THR A 318 -21.37 -2.04 2.89
CA THR A 318 -22.54 -2.33 3.75
C THR A 318 -22.28 -3.53 4.68
N ASP A 319 -23.13 -3.71 5.69
CA ASP A 319 -22.93 -4.76 6.71
C ASP A 319 -22.96 -6.18 6.11
N GLY A 320 -23.77 -6.40 5.06
CA GLY A 320 -23.94 -7.71 4.42
C GLY A 320 -22.66 -8.26 3.78
N ALA A 321 -21.86 -7.41 3.16
CA ALA A 321 -20.62 -7.79 2.47
C ALA A 321 -19.35 -7.59 3.34
N SER A 322 -19.47 -7.11 4.58
CA SER A 322 -18.31 -6.63 5.35
C SER A 322 -17.23 -7.71 5.62
N LYS A 323 -17.63 -8.98 5.71
CA LYS A 323 -16.74 -10.09 6.11
C LYS A 323 -15.61 -10.33 5.11
N ILE A 324 -15.89 -10.25 3.80
CA ILE A 324 -14.87 -10.51 2.78
C ILE A 324 -13.84 -9.38 2.74
N TYR A 325 -14.28 -8.12 2.82
CA TYR A 325 -13.40 -6.96 2.81
C TYR A 325 -12.53 -6.86 4.06
N LYS A 326 -13.06 -7.29 5.22
CA LYS A 326 -12.25 -7.40 6.45
C LYS A 326 -11.03 -8.31 6.24
N ASN A 327 -11.17 -9.40 5.50
CA ASN A 327 -10.06 -10.30 5.18
C ASN A 327 -9.16 -9.72 4.09
N LEU A 328 -9.75 -9.03 3.10
CA LEU A 328 -9.03 -8.39 2.00
C LEU A 328 -8.03 -7.34 2.49
N VAL A 329 -8.38 -6.56 3.53
CA VAL A 329 -7.50 -5.52 4.09
C VAL A 329 -6.13 -6.05 4.53
N GLY A 330 -6.04 -7.32 4.96
CA GLY A 330 -4.75 -7.94 5.31
C GLY A 330 -3.84 -8.22 4.10
N SER A 331 -4.38 -8.18 2.89
CA SER A 331 -3.66 -8.51 1.64
C SER A 331 -3.22 -7.27 0.86
N ILE A 332 -3.79 -6.10 1.16
CA ILE A 332 -3.49 -4.82 0.49
C ILE A 332 -2.90 -3.86 1.52
N GLU A 333 -1.63 -3.51 1.36
CA GLU A 333 -0.94 -2.61 2.28
C GLU A 333 -1.51 -1.19 2.19
N GLY A 334 -1.70 -0.54 3.34
CA GLY A 334 -2.29 0.80 3.40
C GLY A 334 -3.79 0.82 3.07
N SER A 335 -4.47 -0.33 3.21
CA SER A 335 -5.92 -0.40 3.10
C SER A 335 -6.62 -0.46 4.47
N SER A 336 -7.86 0.01 4.51
CA SER A 336 -8.75 -0.09 5.67
C SER A 336 -10.19 -0.34 5.22
N TYR A 337 -11.06 -0.73 6.14
CA TYR A 337 -12.48 -0.95 5.84
C TYR A 337 -13.38 -0.37 6.94
N GLY A 338 -14.61 -0.03 6.58
CA GLY A 338 -15.68 0.33 7.51
C GLY A 338 -17.06 0.11 6.94
N ILE A 339 -18.01 -0.09 7.85
CA ILE A 339 -19.40 -0.42 7.52
C ILE A 339 -20.20 0.85 7.23
N LEU A 340 -20.64 1.07 5.99
CA LEU A 340 -21.43 2.24 5.59
C LEU A 340 -22.66 2.39 6.49
N SER A 341 -22.67 3.41 7.35
CA SER A 341 -23.85 3.77 8.15
C SER A 341 -24.78 4.67 7.34
N GLY A 342 -26.07 4.69 7.69
CA GLY A 342 -27.05 5.56 7.01
C GLY A 342 -26.77 7.06 7.13
N ASP A 343 -25.97 7.49 8.11
CA ASP A 343 -25.46 8.86 8.23
C ASP A 343 -24.03 9.04 7.68
N SER A 344 -23.40 7.94 7.28
CA SER A 344 -22.06 7.79 6.72
C SER A 344 -20.92 8.37 7.59
N SER A 345 -21.18 8.58 8.88
CA SER A 345 -20.24 9.17 9.84
C SER A 345 -19.00 8.30 10.05
N ASN A 346 -19.16 6.98 9.94
CA ASN A 346 -18.08 6.01 10.10
C ASN A 346 -17.04 6.12 8.97
N VAL A 347 -17.48 6.33 7.72
CA VAL A 347 -16.58 6.45 6.55
C VAL A 347 -15.84 7.77 6.60
N VAL A 348 -16.52 8.86 6.98
CA VAL A 348 -15.89 10.15 7.25
C VAL A 348 -14.79 10.02 8.29
N LYS A 349 -15.07 9.29 9.39
CA LYS A 349 -14.08 9.04 10.43
C LYS A 349 -12.89 8.26 9.89
N LEU A 350 -13.11 7.20 9.09
CA LEU A 350 -12.01 6.44 8.50
C LEU A 350 -11.13 7.29 7.60
N VAL A 351 -11.71 8.09 6.71
CA VAL A 351 -10.96 9.00 5.84
C VAL A 351 -10.14 10.00 6.67
N ARG A 352 -10.73 10.55 7.73
CA ARG A 352 -10.03 11.43 8.68
C ARG A 352 -8.89 10.70 9.37
N ASP A 353 -9.14 9.49 9.89
CA ASP A 353 -8.16 8.71 10.62
C ASP A 353 -6.99 8.34 9.70
N GLU A 354 -7.26 7.90 8.46
CA GLU A 354 -6.27 7.63 7.40
C GLU A 354 -5.42 8.85 7.04
N TYR A 355 -6.05 10.02 6.90
CA TYR A 355 -5.31 11.28 6.70
C TYR A 355 -4.45 11.62 7.91
N GLN A 356 -4.99 11.39 9.12
CA GLN A 356 -4.32 11.72 10.37
C GLN A 356 -3.34 10.65 10.82
N VAL A 357 -3.21 9.50 10.15
CA VAL A 357 -2.28 8.42 10.54
C VAL A 357 -0.91 9.06 10.74
N ARG A 358 -0.62 9.26 12.02
CA ARG A 358 0.66 9.75 12.48
C ARG A 358 1.55 8.55 12.29
N ILE A 359 2.57 8.68 11.44
CA ILE A 359 3.69 7.75 11.47
C ILE A 359 4.33 7.92 12.85
N ILE A 360 3.81 7.20 13.82
CA ILE A 360 4.43 6.94 15.11
C ILE A 360 4.98 5.54 14.94
N SER A 361 6.25 5.49 14.54
CA SER A 361 7.11 4.35 14.80
C SER A 361 8.17 4.74 15.81
#